data_AF-A0A2N8PPS6-F1
#
_entry.id   AF-A0A2N8PPS6-F1
#
_cell.length_a   1.000
_cell.length_b   1.000
_cell.length_c   1.000
_cell.angle_alpha   90.00
_cell.angle_beta   90.00
_cell.angle_gamma   90.00
#
_symmetry.space_group_name_H-M   'P 1'
#
loop_
_entity.id
_entity.type
_entity.pdbx_description
1 polymer ?
#
loop_
_entity_poly.entity_id
_entity_poly.type
_entity_poly.pdbx_seq_one_letter_code
_entity_poly.pdbx_strand_id
1 'polypeptide(L)' 'MAANSVHANHLMAAGLLILPILFYAALFVGALISITASRLSGGMKLVWIVFAFIAPFLGSLLWFVFGRRDASRRRRFA' A
#
# COMPACT_ATOMS: atom_id res chain seq x y z
N MET A 1 -7.21 38.15 -6.61
CA MET A 1 -8.05 36.96 -6.36
C MET A 1 -7.52 35.71 -7.08
N ALA A 2 -7.24 35.74 -8.40
CA ALA A 2 -6.76 34.57 -9.15
C ALA A 2 -5.40 33.99 -8.70
N ALA A 3 -4.47 34.81 -8.22
CA ALA A 3 -3.19 34.32 -7.70
C ALA A 3 -3.40 33.43 -6.45
N ASN A 4 -4.30 33.81 -5.54
CA ASN A 4 -4.52 33.09 -4.28
C ASN A 4 -5.14 31.70 -4.50
N SER A 5 -6.02 31.55 -5.50
CA SER A 5 -6.64 30.26 -5.83
C SER A 5 -5.63 29.28 -6.43
N VAL A 6 -4.67 29.75 -7.23
CA VAL A 6 -3.61 28.88 -7.78
C VAL A 6 -2.72 28.33 -6.67
N HIS A 7 -2.28 29.16 -5.73
CA HIS A 7 -1.50 28.70 -4.58
C HIS A 7 -2.28 27.68 -3.74
N ALA A 8 -3.57 27.93 -3.47
CA ALA A 8 -4.42 26.97 -2.76
C ALA A 8 -4.53 25.62 -3.50
N ASN A 9 -4.68 25.62 -4.82
CA ASN A 9 -4.75 24.40 -5.63
C ASN A 9 -3.45 23.57 -5.55
N HIS A 10 -2.29 24.22 -5.59
CA HIS A 10 -1.00 23.53 -5.46
C HIS A 10 -0.82 22.92 -4.06
N LEU A 11 -1.23 23.64 -3.01
CA LEU A 11 -1.18 23.12 -1.63
C LEU A 11 -2.12 21.92 -1.45
N MET A 12 -3.32 21.98 -2.02
CA MET A 12 -4.27 20.87 -2.01
C MET A 12 -3.74 19.65 -2.79
N ALA A 13 -3.17 19.88 -3.98
CA ALA A 13 -2.58 18.82 -4.79
C ALA A 13 -1.38 18.16 -4.09
N ALA A 14 -0.50 18.97 -3.50
CA ALA A 14 0.62 18.48 -2.70
C ALA A 14 0.14 17.67 -1.50
N GLY A 15 -0.86 18.16 -0.76
CA GLY A 15 -1.48 17.43 0.35
C GLY A 15 -2.05 16.08 -0.06
N LEU A 16 -2.76 16.03 -1.20
CA LEU A 16 -3.37 14.80 -1.71
C LEU A 16 -2.32 13.72 -2.07
N LEU A 17 -1.13 14.12 -2.50
CA LEU A 17 -0.05 13.20 -2.85
C LEU A 17 0.83 12.83 -1.64
N ILE A 18 1.19 13.82 -0.83
CA ILE A 18 2.16 13.65 0.26
C ILE A 18 1.52 12.94 1.46
N LEU A 19 0.27 13.27 1.81
CA LEU A 19 -0.37 12.76 3.01
C LEU A 19 -0.54 11.22 3.00
N PRO A 20 -0.99 10.57 1.89
CA PRO A 20 -1.07 9.11 1.84
C PRO A 20 0.30 8.44 1.92
N ILE A 21 1.33 9.04 1.32
CA ILE A 21 2.71 8.53 1.35
C ILE A 21 3.24 8.55 2.78
N LEU A 22 3.08 9.69 3.48
CA LEU A 22 3.49 9.83 4.88
C LEU A 22 2.71 8.88 5.80
N PHE A 23 1.41 8.75 5.58
CA PHE A 23 0.58 7.83 6.36
C PHE A 23 1.01 6.38 6.17
N TYR A 24 1.24 5.95 4.92
CA TYR A 24 1.76 4.62 4.61
C TYR A 24 3.14 4.39 5.24
N ALA A 25 4.05 5.37 5.12
CA ALA A 25 5.38 5.28 5.72
C ALA A 25 5.31 5.16 7.26
N ALA A 26 4.43 5.92 7.91
CA ALA A 26 4.22 5.85 9.36
C ALA A 26 3.68 4.47 9.78
N LEU A 27 2.71 3.91 9.06
CA LEU A 27 2.20 2.55 9.32
C LEU A 27 3.28 1.49 9.10
N PHE A 28 4.08 1.62 8.04
CA PHE A 28 5.17 0.70 7.73
C PHE A 28 6.24 0.72 8.82
N VAL A 29 6.73 1.91 9.18
CA VAL A 29 7.73 2.08 10.25
C VAL A 29 7.17 1.62 11.60
N GLY A 30 5.92 1.97 11.91
CA GLY A 30 5.23 1.49 13.12
C GLY A 30 5.13 -0.02 13.19
N ALA A 31 4.84 -0.68 12.06
CA ALA A 31 4.83 -2.14 11.96
C ALA A 31 6.24 -2.72 12.20
N LEU A 32 7.30 -2.15 11.61
CA LEU A 32 8.68 -2.58 11.85
C LEU A 32 9.07 -2.44 13.32
N ILE A 33 8.75 -1.30 13.96
CA ILE A 33 9.00 -1.08 15.39
C ILE A 33 8.22 -2.10 16.24
N SER A 34 6.95 -2.33 15.94
CA SER A 34 6.13 -3.33 16.65
C SER A 34 6.70 -4.75 16.54
N ILE A 35 7.12 -5.15 15.33
CA ILE A 35 7.72 -6.48 15.08
C ILE A 35 9.04 -6.61 15.85
N THR A 36 9.92 -5.60 15.77
CA THR A 36 11.23 -5.62 16.43
C THR A 36 11.12 -5.55 17.94
N ALA A 37 10.16 -4.81 18.49
CA ALA A 37 9.87 -4.72 19.92
C ALA A 37 9.21 -5.98 20.49
N SER A 38 8.55 -6.79 19.65
CA SER A 38 7.90 -8.03 20.11
C SER A 38 8.92 -9.11 20.51
N ARG A 39 8.56 -9.95 21.50
CA ARG A 39 9.32 -11.15 21.91
C ARG A 39 9.10 -12.36 20.97
N LEU A 40 8.71 -12.12 19.71
CA LEU A 40 8.57 -13.20 18.73
C LEU A 40 9.93 -13.87 18.46
N SER A 41 9.91 -15.19 18.23
CA SER A 41 11.07 -15.93 17.75
C SER A 41 11.58 -15.30 16.45
N GLY A 42 12.90 -15.33 16.22
CA GLY A 42 13.54 -14.63 15.10
C GLY A 42 12.92 -14.95 13.73
N GLY A 43 12.50 -16.21 13.51
CA GLY A 43 11.81 -16.63 12.29
C GLY A 43 10.44 -15.96 12.11
N MET A 44 9.66 -15.81 13.18
CA MET A 44 8.33 -15.18 13.12
C MET A 44 8.43 -13.66 12.86
N LYS A 45 9.48 -12.99 13.35
CA LYS A 45 9.76 -11.59 12.96
C LYS A 45 10.04 -11.46 11.47
N LEU A 46 10.82 -12.38 10.91
CA LEU A 46 11.20 -12.36 9.51
C LEU A 46 9.97 -12.50 8.59
N VAL A 47 9.04 -13.40 8.94
CA VAL A 47 7.76 -13.55 8.23
C VAL A 47 6.97 -12.24 8.21
N TRP A 48 6.83 -11.58 9.35
CA TRP A 48 6.08 -10.32 9.45
C TRP A 48 6.72 -9.16 8.67
N ILE A 49 8.06 -9.09 8.64
CA ILE A 49 8.77 -8.10 7.82
C ILE A 49 8.47 -8.34 6.34
N VAL A 50 8.62 -9.59 5.87
CA VAL A 50 8.32 -9.95 4.48
C VAL A 50 6.85 -9.63 4.15
N PHE A 51 5.92 -9.93 5.06
CA PHE A 51 4.51 -9.62 4.87
C PHE A 51 4.25 -8.10 4.73
N ALA A 52 4.90 -7.27 5.56
CA ALA A 52 4.80 -5.81 5.48
C ALA A 52 5.28 -5.26 4.12
N PHE A 53 6.26 -5.91 3.49
CA PHE A 53 6.76 -5.54 2.15
C PHE A 53 5.87 -6.03 1.01
N ILE A 54 5.29 -7.22 1.10
CA ILE A 54 4.53 -7.82 -0.02
C ILE A 54 3.04 -7.42 0.04
N ALA A 55 2.46 -7.21 1.23
CA ALA A 55 1.06 -6.81 1.42
C ALA A 55 0.56 -5.63 0.54
N PRO A 56 1.34 -4.55 0.28
CA PRO A 56 0.92 -3.46 -0.60
C PRO A 56 0.71 -3.91 -2.04
N PHE A 57 1.47 -4.91 -2.48
CA PHE A 57 1.46 -5.42 -3.86
C PHE A 57 0.54 -6.63 -4.04
N LEU A 58 0.10 -7.25 -2.94
CA LEU A 58 -0.75 -8.43 -2.97
C LEU A 58 -2.01 -8.22 -3.81
N GLY A 59 -2.71 -7.10 -3.65
CA GLY A 59 -3.95 -6.82 -4.39
C GLY A 59 -3.76 -6.80 -5.91
N SER A 60 -2.72 -6.12 -6.39
CA SER A 60 -2.38 -6.11 -7.82
C SER A 60 -1.94 -7.50 -8.29
N LEU A 61 -1.12 -8.20 -7.51
CA LEU A 61 -0.65 -9.54 -7.84
C LEU A 61 -1.82 -10.54 -7.93
N LEU A 62 -2.77 -10.46 -7.00
CA LEU A 62 -4.01 -11.23 -6.97
C LEU A 62 -4.86 -10.96 -8.23
N TRP A 63 -4.99 -9.71 -8.66
CA TRP A 63 -5.69 -9.36 -9.90
C TRP A 63 -5.03 -9.98 -11.14
N PHE A 64 -3.70 -9.89 -11.26
CA PHE A 64 -2.99 -10.46 -12.39
C PHE A 64 -2.98 -11.99 -12.41
N VAL A 65 -2.89 -12.63 -11.25
CA VAL A 65 -2.82 -14.10 -11.13
C VAL A 65 -4.20 -14.74 -11.22
N PHE A 66 -5.19 -14.22 -10.50
CA PHE A 66 -6.54 -14.80 -10.40
C PHE A 66 -7.57 -14.03 -11.22
N GLY A 67 -7.62 -12.70 -11.07
CA GLY A 67 -8.60 -11.85 -11.78
C GLY A 67 -8.53 -11.99 -13.29
N ARG A 68 -7.32 -12.02 -13.86
CA ARG A 68 -7.11 -12.26 -15.29
C ARG A 68 -7.55 -13.66 -15.73
N ARG A 69 -7.26 -14.70 -14.94
CA ARG A 69 -7.62 -16.09 -15.26
C ARG A 69 -9.14 -16.28 -15.26
N ASP A 70 -9.83 -15.76 -14.25
CA ASP A 70 -11.29 -15.84 -14.15
C ASP A 70 -12.01 -15.02 -15.24
N ALA A 71 -11.51 -13.83 -15.58
CA ALA A 71 -12.05 -13.03 -16.68
C ALA A 71 -11.95 -13.76 -18.03
N SER A 72 -10.83 -14.45 -18.30
CA SER A 72 -10.69 -15.28 -19.51
C SER A 72 -11.52 -16.57 -19.48
N ARG A 73 -11.76 -17.14 -18.29
CA ARG A 73 -12.59 -18.34 -18.14
C ARG A 73 -14.07 -18.05 -18.34
N ARG A 74 -14.56 -16.90 -17.85
CA ARG A 74 -15.94 -16.44 -18.07
C ARG A 74 -16.27 -16.20 -19.54
N ARG A 75 -15.32 -15.72 -20.36
CA ARG A 75 -15.54 -15.52 -21.81
C ARG A 75 -15.67 -16.80 -22.63
N ARG A 76 -15.31 -17.97 -22.09
CA ARG A 76 -15.44 -19.25 -22.82
C ARG A 76 -16.81 -19.92 -22.60
N PHE A 77 -17.61 -19.43 -21.66
CA PHE A 77 -18.91 -20.02 -21.30
C PHE A 77 -20.08 -19.03 -21.47
N ALA A 78 -19.82 -17.86 -22.07
CA ALA A 78 -20.81 -16.89 -22.52
C ALA A 78 -20.76 -16.85 -24.05
#